data_AF-A0A1V4DK28-F1
#
_entry.id   AF-A0A1V4DK28-F1
#
_cell.length_a   1.000
_cell.length_b   1.000
_cell.length_c   1.000
_cell.angle_alpha   90.00
_cell.angle_beta   90.00
_cell.angle_gamma   90.00
#
_symmetry.space_group_name_H-M   'P 1'
#
loop_
_entity.id
_entity.type
_entity.pdbx_description
1 polymer ?
#
loop_
_entity_poly.entity_id
_entity_poly.type
_entity_poly.pdbx_seq_one_letter_code
_entity_poly.pdbx_strand_id
1 'polypeptide(L)'
;MGSNMQRQSVPLLKSEAPLVGTGMEYRAATDAGDVITAEKAGVVEEVSADYITVMNDDGTRTTYRVAKFKRSNQGTCFNQKPIVAEGDRVEQGQVVADGPCTDNGEMALGKNLLVAFMPWEGHNYEDAIILSQRLVQDDVLSSIHIEEHEVDARDTKLGPEEITRDIPNASEDALADLDERGIIRIGAEVVTGDILVGKVTPKGETELTPEERLLRAIFGEKAREVRDTSLKVPHGESGKVIGVRVFSREEGDELPPGVNELVRVYVAQKRKITDGDKLAGRHGNKGVISKILPVEDMPFLEDGTPVDIVLNPLGVPGRMNVGQVLETHLGWIAA
;
A
#
# COMPACT_ATOMS: atom_id res chain seq x y z
N MET A 1 -10.51 -13.48 19.38
CA MET A 1 -9.58 -13.53 18.22
C MET A 1 -10.08 -12.65 17.08
N GLY A 2 -11.29 -12.87 16.55
CA GLY A 2 -11.86 -12.09 15.44
C GLY A 2 -11.75 -10.57 15.61
N SER A 3 -12.15 -10.01 16.76
CA SER A 3 -12.04 -8.56 17.02
C SER A 3 -10.60 -8.02 16.95
N ASN A 4 -9.60 -8.82 17.31
CA ASN A 4 -8.19 -8.41 17.17
C ASN A 4 -7.73 -8.46 15.71
N MET A 5 -8.19 -9.45 14.95
CA MET A 5 -7.85 -9.62 13.54
C MET A 5 -8.48 -8.53 12.68
N GLN A 6 -9.68 -8.04 13.03
CA GLN A 6 -10.30 -6.91 12.35
C GLN A 6 -9.41 -5.65 12.40
N ARG A 7 -8.67 -5.43 13.49
CA ARG A 7 -7.71 -4.30 13.59
C ARG A 7 -6.43 -4.50 12.77
N GLN A 8 -6.22 -5.70 12.21
CA GLN A 8 -5.07 -6.06 11.39
C GLN A 8 -5.44 -6.12 9.89
N SER A 9 -6.68 -5.78 9.52
CA SER A 9 -7.10 -5.73 8.12
C SER A 9 -6.27 -4.71 7.35
N VAL A 10 -5.94 -5.06 6.12
CA VAL A 10 -5.23 -4.17 5.20
C VAL A 10 -6.23 -3.53 4.24
N PRO A 11 -6.17 -2.20 4.00
CA PRO A 11 -6.99 -1.55 2.99
C PRO A 11 -6.79 -2.14 1.60
N LEU A 12 -7.88 -2.69 1.05
CA LEU A 12 -7.92 -3.22 -0.31
C LEU A 12 -8.09 -2.09 -1.33
N LEU A 13 -7.70 -2.35 -2.57
CA LEU A 13 -7.87 -1.40 -3.67
C LEU A 13 -9.36 -1.11 -3.94
N LYS A 14 -10.20 -2.14 -3.79
CA LYS A 14 -11.66 -2.06 -3.83
C LYS A 14 -12.19 -2.55 -2.48
N SER A 15 -12.69 -1.65 -1.66
CA SER A 15 -13.46 -2.01 -0.47
C SER A 15 -14.84 -2.56 -0.88
N GLU A 16 -15.47 -3.35 -0.02
CA GLU A 16 -16.86 -3.77 -0.18
C GLU A 16 -17.49 -4.01 1.19
N ALA A 17 -18.65 -3.43 1.42
CA ALA A 17 -19.39 -3.61 2.66
C ALA A 17 -19.81 -5.09 2.81
N PRO A 18 -19.77 -5.66 4.02
CA PRO A 18 -20.19 -7.04 4.24
C PRO A 18 -21.71 -7.18 4.02
N LEU A 19 -22.14 -8.18 3.24
CA LEU A 19 -23.57 -8.47 3.03
C LEU A 19 -24.31 -8.73 4.36
N VAL A 20 -23.61 -9.33 5.31
CA VAL A 20 -24.13 -9.60 6.66
C VAL A 20 -23.48 -8.64 7.65
N GLY A 21 -24.17 -7.55 7.96
CA GLY A 21 -23.71 -6.54 8.94
C GLY A 21 -24.22 -6.75 10.36
N THR A 22 -23.73 -5.92 11.28
CA THR A 22 -24.18 -5.80 12.67
C THR A 22 -24.97 -4.52 12.93
N GLY A 23 -24.95 -3.58 11.98
CA GLY A 23 -25.50 -2.23 12.11
C GLY A 23 -24.55 -1.23 12.76
N MET A 24 -23.36 -1.68 13.19
CA MET A 24 -22.33 -0.83 13.78
C MET A 24 -21.35 -0.28 12.73
N GLU A 25 -21.37 -0.81 11.51
CA GLU A 25 -20.40 -0.53 10.45
C GLU A 25 -20.39 0.95 10.07
N TYR A 26 -21.57 1.56 9.87
CA TYR A 26 -21.69 2.98 9.57
C TYR A 26 -21.11 3.86 10.70
N ARG A 27 -21.56 3.64 11.94
CA ARG A 27 -21.09 4.40 13.11
C ARG A 27 -19.59 4.25 13.33
N ALA A 28 -19.06 3.04 13.16
CA ALA A 28 -17.63 2.78 13.32
C ALA A 28 -16.79 3.52 12.28
N ALA A 29 -17.25 3.60 11.02
CA ALA A 29 -16.57 4.34 9.97
C ALA A 29 -16.66 5.86 10.17
N THR A 30 -17.85 6.39 10.48
CA THR A 30 -18.05 7.84 10.68
C THR A 30 -17.33 8.35 11.93
N ASP A 31 -17.41 7.60 13.04
CA ASP A 31 -16.81 8.01 14.31
C ASP A 31 -15.29 7.81 14.32
N ALA A 32 -14.73 7.01 13.40
CA ALA A 32 -13.28 6.87 13.21
C ALA A 32 -12.62 8.12 12.59
N GLY A 33 -13.36 8.88 11.78
CA GLY A 33 -12.89 10.15 11.20
C GLY A 33 -12.04 10.02 9.92
N ASP A 34 -11.91 8.80 9.36
CA ASP A 34 -11.16 8.57 8.11
C ASP A 34 -12.01 8.84 6.85
N VAL A 35 -13.34 8.96 7.01
CA VAL A 35 -14.29 9.39 5.97
C VAL A 35 -14.51 10.90 6.00
N ILE A 36 -14.91 11.49 4.87
CA ILE A 36 -15.31 12.91 4.83
C ILE A 36 -16.82 13.00 4.96
N THR A 37 -17.28 13.75 5.96
CA THR A 37 -18.71 14.04 6.16
C THR A 37 -19.03 15.50 5.84
N ALA A 38 -20.25 15.76 5.37
CA ALA A 38 -20.71 17.11 5.10
C ALA A 38 -20.97 17.86 6.42
N GLU A 39 -20.28 18.98 6.64
CA GLU A 39 -20.47 19.82 7.83
C GLU A 39 -21.85 20.49 7.89
N LYS A 40 -22.42 20.78 6.71
CA LYS A 40 -23.71 21.45 6.51
C LYS A 40 -24.47 20.80 5.37
N ALA A 41 -25.79 20.93 5.41
CA ALA A 41 -26.64 20.55 4.30
C ALA A 41 -26.47 21.51 3.11
N GLY A 42 -26.54 20.98 1.90
CA GLY A 42 -26.30 21.73 0.69
C GLY A 42 -26.40 20.88 -0.58
N VAL A 43 -25.98 21.45 -1.69
CA VAL A 43 -25.91 20.76 -2.99
C VAL A 43 -24.45 20.70 -3.44
N VAL A 44 -24.03 19.55 -3.92
CA VAL A 44 -22.69 19.35 -4.48
C VAL A 44 -22.55 20.18 -5.75
N GLU A 45 -21.65 21.17 -5.72
CA GLU A 45 -21.40 22.09 -6.83
C GLU A 45 -20.38 21.51 -7.81
N GLU A 46 -19.30 20.92 -7.30
CA GLU A 46 -18.20 20.39 -8.10
C GLU A 46 -17.60 19.15 -7.44
N VAL A 47 -17.32 18.11 -8.23
CA VAL A 47 -16.66 16.88 -7.75
C VAL A 47 -15.42 16.60 -8.58
N SER A 48 -14.28 16.51 -7.89
CA SER A 48 -13.02 16.07 -8.47
C SER A 48 -12.46 14.89 -7.67
N ALA A 49 -11.48 14.19 -8.22
CA ALA A 49 -10.74 13.16 -7.49
C ALA A 49 -10.00 13.71 -6.26
N ASP A 50 -9.65 15.01 -6.27
CA ASP A 50 -8.84 15.67 -5.24
C ASP A 50 -9.62 16.56 -4.27
N TYR A 51 -10.84 16.97 -4.64
CA TYR A 51 -11.69 17.81 -3.80
C TYR A 51 -13.17 17.66 -4.15
N ILE A 52 -14.02 18.02 -3.18
CA ILE A 52 -15.47 18.10 -3.33
C ILE A 52 -15.90 19.47 -2.82
N THR A 53 -16.63 20.23 -3.63
CA THR A 53 -17.16 21.54 -3.23
C THR A 53 -18.68 21.45 -3.10
N VAL A 54 -19.18 21.85 -1.93
CA VAL A 54 -20.61 21.88 -1.60
C VAL A 54 -21.04 23.34 -1.44
N MET A 55 -22.10 23.71 -2.16
CA MET A 55 -22.84 24.93 -1.95
C MET A 55 -23.86 24.69 -0.82
N ASN A 56 -23.59 25.29 0.33
CA ASN A 56 -24.46 25.16 1.50
C ASN A 56 -25.73 25.98 1.33
N ASP A 57 -26.81 25.56 1.99
CA ASP A 57 -28.09 26.29 1.95
C ASP A 57 -28.04 27.72 2.50
N ASP A 58 -27.03 28.01 3.33
CA ASP A 58 -26.78 29.35 3.88
C ASP A 58 -26.03 30.28 2.90
N GLY A 59 -25.75 29.81 1.69
CA GLY A 59 -25.03 30.55 0.64
C GLY A 59 -23.51 30.51 0.77
N THR A 60 -22.95 29.80 1.75
CA THR A 60 -21.50 29.57 1.87
C THR A 60 -21.04 28.39 1.02
N ARG A 61 -19.77 28.38 0.60
CA ARG A 61 -19.15 27.25 -0.08
C ARG A 61 -18.16 26.56 0.84
N THR A 62 -18.26 25.25 0.96
CA THR A 62 -17.28 24.43 1.69
C THR A 62 -16.58 23.50 0.72
N THR A 63 -15.24 23.55 0.69
CA THR A 63 -14.42 22.64 -0.14
C THR A 63 -13.69 21.65 0.75
N TYR A 64 -13.98 20.37 0.56
CA TYR A 64 -13.33 19.26 1.24
C TYR A 64 -12.19 18.74 0.37
N ARG A 65 -10.96 18.69 0.92
CA ARG A 65 -9.81 18.11 0.21
C ARG A 65 -9.75 16.60 0.47
N VAL A 66 -9.71 15.84 -0.60
CA VAL A 66 -9.63 14.37 -0.57
C VAL A 66 -8.17 13.96 -0.48
N ALA A 67 -7.83 13.12 0.50
CA ALA A 67 -6.48 12.60 0.63
C ALA A 67 -6.25 11.46 -0.38
N LYS A 68 -5.25 11.61 -1.26
CA LYS A 68 -4.88 10.60 -2.26
C LYS A 68 -3.54 9.97 -1.95
N PHE A 69 -3.49 8.64 -1.98
CA PHE A 69 -2.27 7.83 -1.86
C PHE A 69 -1.31 8.28 -0.76
N LYS A 70 -1.83 8.59 0.43
CA LYS A 70 -0.99 8.94 1.58
C LYS A 70 -0.50 7.67 2.26
N ARG A 71 0.76 7.67 2.69
CA ARG A 71 1.32 6.61 3.53
C ARG A 71 0.73 6.67 4.93
N SER A 72 0.24 5.54 5.44
CA SER A 72 -0.10 5.38 6.86
C SER A 72 1.16 5.04 7.68
N ASN A 73 1.07 5.13 9.01
CA ASN A 73 2.17 4.75 9.89
C ASN A 73 2.62 3.28 9.74
N GLN A 74 1.73 2.40 9.28
CA GLN A 74 2.00 0.98 9.06
C GLN A 74 2.35 0.66 7.59
N GLY A 75 2.56 1.68 6.75
CA GLY A 75 2.90 1.49 5.33
C GLY A 75 1.69 1.10 4.44
N THR A 76 0.46 1.17 4.96
CA THR A 76 -0.75 0.96 4.15
C THR A 76 -1.14 2.24 3.40
N CYS A 77 -1.92 2.09 2.33
CA CYS A 77 -2.42 3.20 1.55
C CYS A 77 -3.67 3.84 2.22
N PHE A 78 -3.55 5.12 2.56
CA PHE A 78 -4.68 5.98 2.90
C PHE A 78 -5.13 6.72 1.64
N ASN A 79 -6.27 6.31 1.10
CA ASN A 79 -6.84 6.91 -0.09
C ASN A 79 -8.35 7.10 0.07
N GLN A 80 -8.77 8.35 0.04
CA GLN A 80 -10.17 8.73 0.04
C GLN A 80 -10.72 8.80 -1.41
N LYS A 81 -12.02 8.52 -1.54
CA LYS A 81 -12.75 8.48 -2.82
C LYS A 81 -14.09 9.20 -2.66
N PRO A 82 -14.37 10.24 -3.45
CA PRO A 82 -15.72 10.82 -3.52
C PRO A 82 -16.75 9.75 -3.86
N ILE A 83 -17.90 9.80 -3.19
CA ILE A 83 -19.05 8.92 -3.47
C ILE A 83 -20.28 9.67 -3.98
N VAL A 84 -20.26 11.00 -3.91
CA VAL A 84 -21.32 11.89 -4.42
C VAL A 84 -21.02 12.36 -5.84
N ALA A 85 -22.06 12.71 -6.59
CA ALA A 85 -21.99 13.32 -7.90
C ALA A 85 -22.35 14.81 -7.86
N GLU A 86 -21.99 15.54 -8.92
CA GLU A 86 -22.40 16.94 -9.09
C GLU A 86 -23.93 17.06 -9.16
N GLY A 87 -24.49 18.00 -8.40
CA GLY A 87 -25.93 18.20 -8.27
C GLY A 87 -26.60 17.36 -7.17
N ASP A 88 -25.90 16.45 -6.52
CA ASP A 88 -26.45 15.68 -5.41
C ASP A 88 -26.75 16.57 -4.20
N ARG A 89 -27.89 16.32 -3.56
CA ARG A 89 -28.26 16.95 -2.30
C ARG A 89 -27.62 16.17 -1.14
N VAL A 90 -26.92 16.86 -0.25
CA VAL A 90 -26.29 16.27 0.93
C VAL A 90 -26.88 16.85 2.22
N GLU A 91 -27.03 16.00 3.22
CA GLU A 91 -27.46 16.38 4.57
C GLU A 91 -26.26 16.56 5.52
N GLN A 92 -26.48 17.29 6.61
CA GLN A 92 -25.44 17.44 7.64
C GLN A 92 -25.08 16.07 8.25
N GLY A 93 -23.78 15.76 8.27
CA GLY A 93 -23.23 14.51 8.77
C GLY A 93 -23.28 13.35 7.77
N GLN A 94 -23.81 13.56 6.56
CA GLN A 94 -23.77 12.55 5.50
C GLN A 94 -22.34 12.37 4.98
N VAL A 95 -21.94 11.13 4.72
CA VAL A 95 -20.63 10.82 4.11
C VAL A 95 -20.64 11.27 2.66
N VAL A 96 -19.62 12.05 2.27
CA VAL A 96 -19.44 12.56 0.89
C VAL A 96 -18.21 11.94 0.22
N ALA A 97 -17.25 11.44 1.00
CA ALA A 97 -16.14 10.64 0.49
C ALA A 97 -15.81 9.51 1.45
N ASP A 98 -15.65 8.31 0.88
CA ASP A 98 -15.15 7.14 1.59
C ASP A 98 -13.65 7.27 1.85
N GLY A 99 -13.20 6.64 2.93
CA GLY A 99 -11.81 6.46 3.31
C GLY A 99 -11.25 5.08 2.96
N PRO A 100 -10.09 4.72 3.53
CA PRO A 100 -9.59 3.35 3.46
C PRO A 100 -10.52 2.40 4.24
N CYS A 101 -10.75 1.20 3.71
CA CYS A 101 -11.63 0.20 4.32
C CYS A 101 -13.06 0.68 4.57
N THR A 102 -13.60 1.58 3.74
CA THR A 102 -15.03 1.94 3.77
C THR A 102 -15.67 1.81 2.41
N ASP A 103 -16.98 1.55 2.41
CA ASP A 103 -17.82 1.47 1.22
C ASP A 103 -19.19 2.09 1.55
N ASN A 104 -19.55 3.18 0.87
CA ASN A 104 -20.75 3.97 1.10
C ASN A 104 -20.93 4.41 2.57
N GLY A 105 -19.82 4.79 3.22
CA GLY A 105 -19.81 5.23 4.62
C GLY A 105 -19.84 4.08 5.64
N GLU A 106 -19.89 2.82 5.23
CA GLU A 106 -19.82 1.67 6.12
C GLU A 106 -18.42 1.05 6.15
N MET A 107 -18.06 0.43 7.29
CA MET A 107 -16.81 -0.32 7.43
C MET A 107 -16.77 -1.54 6.49
N ALA A 108 -15.73 -1.59 5.66
CA ALA A 108 -15.49 -2.57 4.61
C ALA A 108 -14.05 -3.09 4.68
N LEU A 109 -13.79 -3.97 5.66
CA LEU A 109 -12.45 -4.47 6.00
C LEU A 109 -11.94 -5.63 5.09
N GLY A 110 -12.75 -6.05 4.11
CA GLY A 110 -12.47 -7.23 3.29
C GLY A 110 -13.43 -7.33 2.10
N LYS A 111 -13.73 -8.55 1.68
CA LYS A 111 -14.59 -8.87 0.54
C LYS A 111 -15.59 -9.96 0.88
N ASN A 112 -16.76 -9.91 0.25
CA ASN A 112 -17.69 -11.04 0.26
C ASN A 112 -17.19 -12.06 -0.77
N LEU A 113 -17.01 -13.32 -0.34
CA LEU A 113 -16.47 -14.40 -1.18
C LEU A 113 -17.42 -15.59 -1.15
N LEU A 114 -17.60 -16.25 -2.29
CA LEU A 114 -18.36 -17.49 -2.36
C LEU A 114 -17.52 -18.62 -1.74
N VAL A 115 -18.00 -19.20 -0.62
CA VAL A 115 -17.24 -20.17 0.17
C VAL A 115 -17.85 -21.57 0.12
N ALA A 116 -16.98 -22.59 0.01
CA ALA A 116 -17.33 -23.99 0.24
C ALA A 116 -16.68 -24.52 1.52
N PHE A 117 -17.46 -25.19 2.37
CA PHE A 117 -16.95 -25.94 3.52
C PHE A 117 -16.79 -27.42 3.17
N MET A 118 -15.63 -27.80 2.65
CA MET A 118 -15.31 -29.19 2.35
C MET A 118 -13.80 -29.45 2.42
N PRO A 119 -13.34 -30.64 2.82
CA PRO A 119 -11.95 -31.02 2.65
C PRO A 119 -11.63 -31.15 1.16
N TRP A 120 -10.49 -30.63 0.73
CA TRP A 120 -10.10 -30.64 -0.68
C TRP A 120 -8.64 -31.05 -0.84
N GLU A 121 -8.42 -32.29 -1.28
CA GLU A 121 -7.11 -32.88 -1.62
C GLU A 121 -5.99 -32.69 -0.57
N GLY A 122 -6.36 -32.44 0.69
CA GLY A 122 -5.40 -32.11 1.77
C GLY A 122 -4.80 -30.70 1.69
N HIS A 123 -5.14 -29.91 0.67
CA HIS A 123 -4.63 -28.54 0.54
C HIS A 123 -5.17 -27.61 1.63
N ASN A 124 -6.39 -27.82 2.11
CA ASN A 124 -6.95 -27.11 3.25
C ASN A 124 -6.83 -27.91 4.56
N TYR A 125 -5.73 -28.64 4.76
CA TYR A 125 -5.49 -29.36 6.01
C TYR A 125 -5.40 -28.38 7.20
N GLU A 126 -6.04 -28.73 8.32
CA GLU A 126 -6.18 -27.88 9.51
C GLU A 126 -6.71 -26.47 9.20
N ASP A 127 -5.84 -25.46 9.29
CA ASP A 127 -6.14 -24.04 9.11
C ASP A 127 -5.77 -23.51 7.71
N ALA A 128 -5.28 -24.37 6.82
CA ALA A 128 -4.93 -23.95 5.47
C ALA A 128 -6.17 -23.56 4.66
N ILE A 129 -6.00 -22.56 3.80
CA ILE A 129 -7.06 -22.00 2.95
C ILE A 129 -6.68 -22.20 1.49
N ILE A 130 -7.66 -22.58 0.66
CA ILE A 130 -7.52 -22.63 -0.80
C ILE A 130 -8.28 -21.45 -1.39
N LEU A 131 -7.67 -20.76 -2.35
CA LEU A 131 -8.30 -19.68 -3.08
C LEU A 131 -8.40 -19.98 -4.58
N SER A 132 -9.44 -19.43 -5.21
CA SER A 132 -9.55 -19.37 -6.65
C SER A 132 -8.58 -18.35 -7.25
N GLN A 133 -7.93 -18.70 -8.35
CA GLN A 133 -7.08 -17.80 -9.13
C GLN A 133 -7.85 -16.57 -9.64
N ARG A 134 -9.18 -16.65 -9.75
CA ARG A 134 -10.06 -15.51 -10.07
C ARG A 134 -9.77 -14.31 -9.16
N LEU A 135 -9.53 -14.54 -7.87
CA LEU A 135 -9.27 -13.47 -6.90
C LEU A 135 -7.97 -12.70 -7.20
N VAL A 136 -6.98 -13.37 -7.81
CA VAL A 136 -5.71 -12.77 -8.26
C VAL A 136 -5.88 -12.04 -9.59
N GLN A 137 -6.69 -12.60 -10.50
CA GLN A 137 -6.96 -12.03 -11.82
C GLN A 137 -7.74 -10.72 -11.70
N ASP A 138 -8.81 -10.71 -10.89
CA ASP A 138 -9.74 -9.59 -10.75
C ASP A 138 -9.29 -8.54 -9.71
N ASP A 139 -8.12 -8.74 -9.09
CA ASP A 139 -7.58 -7.88 -8.02
C ASP A 139 -8.53 -7.74 -6.81
N VAL A 140 -9.23 -8.82 -6.45
CA VAL A 140 -10.26 -8.81 -5.39
C VAL A 140 -9.65 -8.53 -4.03
N LEU A 141 -8.51 -9.17 -3.73
CA LEU A 141 -7.77 -9.06 -2.47
C LEU A 141 -6.41 -8.37 -2.66
N SER A 142 -6.33 -7.43 -3.60
CA SER A 142 -5.11 -6.65 -3.86
C SER A 142 -5.06 -5.39 -3.00
N SER A 143 -3.91 -5.08 -2.42
CA SER A 143 -3.65 -3.89 -1.60
C SER A 143 -2.52 -3.03 -2.18
N ILE A 144 -2.44 -1.78 -1.72
CA ILE A 144 -1.33 -0.87 -2.02
C ILE A 144 -0.55 -0.64 -0.72
N HIS A 145 0.76 -0.88 -0.80
CA HIS A 145 1.71 -0.58 0.26
C HIS A 145 2.62 0.55 -0.19
N ILE A 146 2.91 1.48 0.71
CA ILE A 146 3.77 2.64 0.44
C ILE A 146 4.90 2.62 1.45
N GLU A 147 6.10 2.38 0.96
CA GLU A 147 7.33 2.47 1.73
C GLU A 147 7.98 3.84 1.56
N GLU A 148 8.58 4.32 2.64
CA GLU A 148 9.33 5.56 2.68
C GLU A 148 10.79 5.21 2.88
N HIS A 149 11.62 5.56 1.89
CA HIS A 149 13.07 5.46 1.99
C HIS A 149 13.64 6.86 2.18
N GLU A 150 14.48 7.04 3.18
CA GLU A 150 15.13 8.31 3.44
C GLU A 150 16.65 8.17 3.42
N VAL A 151 17.32 9.19 2.89
CA VAL A 151 18.77 9.34 2.97
C VAL A 151 19.10 10.80 3.20
N ASP A 152 20.10 11.03 4.03
CA ASP A 152 20.64 12.35 4.30
C ASP A 152 22.08 12.50 3.79
N ALA A 153 22.38 13.74 3.40
CA ALA A 153 23.71 14.23 3.11
C ALA A 153 24.24 15.01 4.32
N ARG A 154 25.36 14.55 4.86
CA ARG A 154 25.94 15.11 6.10
C ARG A 154 27.31 15.72 5.88
N ASP A 155 27.66 16.66 6.73
CA ASP A 155 29.04 17.13 6.85
C ASP A 155 29.90 16.07 7.53
N THR A 156 30.95 15.61 6.82
CA THR A 156 31.96 14.74 7.39
C THR A 156 33.26 15.51 7.61
N LYS A 157 34.19 14.92 8.39
CA LYS A 157 35.52 15.51 8.62
C LYS A 157 36.35 15.64 7.34
N LEU A 158 36.04 14.83 6.33
CA LEU A 158 36.79 14.74 5.07
C LEU A 158 36.15 15.60 3.95
N GLY A 159 35.00 16.20 4.23
CA GLY A 159 34.20 16.99 3.28
C GLY A 159 32.71 16.69 3.44
N PRO A 160 31.84 17.51 2.84
CA PRO A 160 30.41 17.23 2.81
C PRO A 160 30.10 15.99 1.96
N GLU A 161 29.11 15.21 2.36
CA GLU A 161 28.45 14.27 1.45
C GLU A 161 27.61 15.05 0.45
N GLU A 162 27.61 14.61 -0.80
CA GLU A 162 26.90 15.28 -1.89
C GLU A 162 25.89 14.33 -2.52
N ILE A 163 24.69 14.85 -2.79
CA ILE A 163 23.69 14.16 -3.61
C ILE A 163 23.94 14.56 -5.06
N THR A 164 24.27 13.57 -5.88
CA THR A 164 24.67 13.81 -7.27
C THR A 164 24.39 12.59 -8.14
N ARG A 165 24.15 12.85 -9.43
CA ARG A 165 24.08 11.82 -10.46
C ARG A 165 25.46 11.23 -10.77
N ASP A 166 26.54 11.91 -10.42
CA ASP A 166 27.91 11.52 -10.76
C ASP A 166 28.47 10.43 -9.84
N ILE A 167 27.90 9.22 -9.92
CA ILE A 167 28.23 8.09 -9.03
C ILE A 167 29.41 7.30 -9.60
N PRO A 168 30.49 7.05 -8.82
CA PRO A 168 31.63 6.27 -9.30
C PRO A 168 31.23 4.81 -9.55
N ASN A 169 31.70 4.25 -10.68
CA ASN A 169 31.46 2.85 -11.09
C ASN A 169 29.99 2.48 -11.35
N ALA A 170 29.09 3.45 -11.52
CA ALA A 170 27.71 3.19 -11.94
C ALA A 170 27.62 3.07 -13.47
N SER A 171 26.82 2.11 -13.96
CA SER A 171 26.51 1.99 -15.39
C SER A 171 25.53 3.08 -15.83
N GLU A 172 25.54 3.46 -17.11
CA GLU A 172 24.55 4.42 -17.65
C GLU A 172 23.11 3.93 -17.49
N ASP A 173 22.88 2.62 -17.60
CA ASP A 173 21.55 2.00 -17.39
C ASP A 173 21.03 2.23 -15.96
N ALA A 174 21.90 2.13 -14.95
CA ALA A 174 21.52 2.36 -13.55
C ALA A 174 21.25 3.85 -13.25
N LEU A 175 21.78 4.76 -14.07
CA LEU A 175 21.60 6.21 -13.95
C LEU A 175 20.50 6.75 -14.87
N ALA A 176 19.81 5.88 -15.62
CA ALA A 176 18.84 6.29 -16.63
C ALA A 176 17.59 6.94 -16.02
N ASP A 177 17.14 6.45 -14.86
CA ASP A 177 15.96 6.98 -14.18
C ASP A 177 16.26 8.09 -13.16
N LEU A 178 17.53 8.42 -12.93
CA LEU A 178 17.95 9.53 -12.07
C LEU A 178 17.91 10.86 -12.83
N ASP A 179 17.43 11.90 -12.15
CA ASP A 179 17.48 13.27 -12.63
C ASP A 179 18.90 13.88 -12.56
N GLU A 180 19.02 15.15 -12.96
CA GLU A 180 20.30 15.88 -12.95
C GLU A 180 20.93 16.00 -11.55
N ARG A 181 20.13 15.94 -10.49
CA ARG A 181 20.58 15.97 -9.10
C ARG A 181 20.98 14.59 -8.58
N GLY A 182 20.66 13.51 -9.32
CA GLY A 182 20.87 12.14 -8.88
C GLY A 182 19.70 11.58 -8.09
N ILE A 183 18.50 12.16 -8.19
CA ILE A 183 17.30 11.66 -7.51
C ILE A 183 16.41 10.95 -8.53
N ILE A 184 15.83 9.81 -8.14
CA ILE A 184 14.94 9.03 -9.00
C ILE A 184 13.70 9.83 -9.43
N ARG A 185 13.36 9.77 -10.71
CA ARG A 185 12.18 10.45 -11.24
C ARG A 185 10.88 9.81 -10.76
N ILE A 186 9.87 10.65 -10.54
CA ILE A 186 8.52 10.18 -10.22
C ILE A 186 7.97 9.36 -11.38
N GLY A 187 7.40 8.21 -11.06
CA GLY A 187 6.82 7.27 -12.01
C GLY A 187 7.79 6.22 -12.55
N ALA A 188 9.07 6.25 -12.17
CA ALA A 188 10.00 5.15 -12.45
C ALA A 188 9.54 3.86 -11.74
N GLU A 189 9.67 2.73 -12.44
CA GLU A 189 9.54 1.40 -11.84
C GLU A 189 10.91 0.98 -11.34
N VAL A 190 10.97 0.59 -10.07
CA VAL A 190 12.21 0.24 -9.39
C VAL A 190 12.15 -1.18 -8.86
N VAL A 191 13.26 -1.88 -8.99
CA VAL A 191 13.47 -3.23 -8.46
C VAL A 191 14.60 -3.21 -7.42
N THR A 192 14.73 -4.32 -6.70
CA THR A 192 15.80 -4.51 -5.72
C THR A 192 17.17 -4.19 -6.32
N GLY A 193 17.91 -3.29 -5.67
CA GLY A 193 19.26 -2.87 -6.07
C GLY A 193 19.33 -1.60 -6.91
N ASP A 194 18.21 -1.12 -7.46
CA ASP A 194 18.16 0.14 -8.20
C ASP A 194 18.47 1.33 -7.30
N ILE A 195 19.05 2.39 -7.88
CA ILE A 195 19.44 3.60 -7.16
C ILE A 195 18.23 4.53 -7.05
N LEU A 196 17.83 4.85 -5.81
CA LEU A 196 16.77 5.84 -5.53
C LEU A 196 17.34 7.25 -5.41
N VAL A 197 18.48 7.38 -4.74
CA VAL A 197 19.17 8.67 -4.55
C VAL A 197 20.67 8.43 -4.61
N GLY A 198 21.31 9.03 -5.62
CA GLY A 198 22.74 9.06 -5.80
C GLY A 198 23.40 9.87 -4.69
N LYS A 199 24.23 9.21 -3.87
CA LYS A 199 24.97 9.87 -2.80
C LYS A 199 26.44 9.47 -2.88
N VAL A 200 27.31 10.47 -2.78
CA VAL A 200 28.74 10.28 -2.75
C VAL A 200 29.34 10.83 -1.45
N THR A 201 30.20 10.02 -0.83
CA THR A 201 30.93 10.41 0.38
C THR A 201 32.41 10.57 0.06
N PRO A 202 33.08 11.67 0.45
CA PRO A 202 34.52 11.82 0.24
C PRO A 202 35.29 10.74 1.02
N LYS A 203 36.23 10.08 0.34
CA LYS A 203 37.17 9.13 0.93
C LYS A 203 38.43 9.88 1.35
N GLY A 204 38.96 9.56 2.52
CA GLY A 204 40.30 10.00 2.89
C GLY A 204 41.34 9.29 2.02
N GLU A 205 42.51 9.91 1.83
CA GLU A 205 43.65 9.26 1.19
C GLU A 205 44.10 8.05 2.03
N THR A 206 43.61 6.86 1.68
CA THR A 206 44.17 5.59 2.13
C THR A 206 45.20 5.12 1.12
N GLU A 207 46.28 4.48 1.59
CA GLU A 207 47.22 3.80 0.69
C GLU A 207 46.45 2.79 -0.17
N LEU A 208 46.42 3.05 -1.49
CA LEU A 208 45.81 2.15 -2.46
C LEU A 208 46.53 0.81 -2.41
N THR A 209 45.76 -0.28 -2.48
CA THR A 209 46.35 -1.62 -2.59
C THR A 209 47.21 -1.70 -3.87
N PRO A 210 48.28 -2.50 -3.89
CA PRO A 210 49.09 -2.70 -5.11
C PRO A 210 48.24 -3.05 -6.34
N GLU A 211 47.15 -3.79 -6.15
CA GLU A 211 46.16 -4.18 -7.16
C GLU A 211 45.37 -2.96 -7.69
N GLU A 212 44.85 -2.10 -6.82
CA GLU A 212 44.15 -0.86 -7.21
C GLU A 212 45.11 0.13 -7.89
N ARG A 213 46.36 0.22 -7.42
CA ARG A 213 47.41 1.03 -8.08
C ARG A 213 47.71 0.54 -9.49
N LEU A 214 47.76 -0.78 -9.68
CA LEU A 214 47.99 -1.39 -10.99
C LEU A 214 46.81 -1.14 -11.92
N LEU A 215 45.57 -1.35 -11.46
CA LEU A 215 44.36 -1.06 -12.23
C LEU A 215 44.33 0.41 -12.67
N ARG A 216 44.65 1.34 -11.76
CA ARG A 216 44.73 2.77 -12.05
C ARG A 216 45.78 3.12 -13.11
N ALA A 217 46.95 2.46 -13.07
CA ALA A 217 48.01 2.67 -14.05
C ALA A 217 47.65 2.14 -15.45
N ILE A 218 46.84 1.08 -15.53
CA ILE A 218 46.41 0.45 -16.78
C ILE A 218 45.23 1.20 -17.43
N PHE A 219 44.21 1.54 -16.64
CA PHE A 219 42.97 2.14 -17.16
C PHE A 219 43.01 3.67 -17.26
N GLY A 220 44.03 4.33 -16.70
CA GLY A 220 44.19 5.78 -16.77
C GLY A 220 43.08 6.57 -16.06
N GLU A 221 42.21 5.89 -15.31
CA GLU A 221 41.14 6.51 -14.55
C GLU A 221 41.75 7.36 -13.42
N LYS A 222 41.49 8.66 -13.45
CA LYS A 222 41.71 9.50 -12.28
C LYS A 222 40.78 8.96 -11.19
N ALA A 223 41.34 8.32 -10.17
CA ALA A 223 40.57 7.84 -9.03
C ALA A 223 39.72 9.00 -8.52
N ARG A 224 38.40 8.88 -8.66
CA ARG A 224 37.48 9.80 -8.00
C ARG A 224 37.67 9.57 -6.50
N GLU A 225 37.96 10.64 -5.77
CA GLU A 225 38.20 10.60 -4.32
C GLU A 225 36.93 10.35 -3.51
N VAL A 226 35.85 9.90 -4.15
CA VAL A 226 34.53 9.71 -3.55
C VAL A 226 34.10 8.24 -3.60
N ARG A 227 33.28 7.84 -2.64
CA ARG A 227 32.66 6.52 -2.53
C ARG A 227 31.17 6.63 -2.87
N ASP A 228 30.64 5.66 -3.61
CA ASP A 228 29.21 5.42 -3.71
C ASP A 228 28.64 4.98 -2.35
N THR A 229 27.77 5.81 -1.77
CA THR A 229 26.96 5.55 -0.57
C THR A 229 25.47 5.81 -0.85
N SER A 230 25.08 5.64 -2.12
CA SER A 230 23.73 5.89 -2.62
C SER A 230 22.66 5.05 -1.94
N LEU A 231 21.46 5.62 -1.84
CA LEU A 231 20.27 4.92 -1.39
C LEU A 231 19.81 3.98 -2.51
N LYS A 232 19.78 2.68 -2.20
CA LYS A 232 19.31 1.63 -3.13
C LYS A 232 18.05 0.98 -2.60
N VAL A 233 17.23 0.45 -3.50
CA VAL A 233 16.03 -0.30 -3.11
C VAL A 233 16.43 -1.55 -2.31
N PRO A 234 15.92 -1.74 -1.09
CA PRO A 234 16.18 -2.93 -0.27
C PRO A 234 15.79 -4.25 -0.94
N HIS A 235 16.31 -5.35 -0.42
CA HIS A 235 15.97 -6.68 -0.90
C HIS A 235 14.50 -7.04 -0.64
N GLY A 236 13.83 -7.55 -1.68
CA GLY A 236 12.43 -7.98 -1.59
C GLY A 236 11.42 -6.86 -1.82
N GLU A 237 11.90 -5.65 -2.11
CA GLU A 237 11.06 -4.51 -2.45
C GLU A 237 11.15 -4.20 -3.94
N SER A 238 10.02 -3.79 -4.48
CA SER A 238 9.83 -3.31 -5.84
C SER A 238 8.58 -2.47 -5.89
N GLY A 239 8.49 -1.56 -6.84
CA GLY A 239 7.31 -0.74 -6.98
C GLY A 239 7.53 0.46 -7.89
N LYS A 240 6.62 1.41 -7.79
CA LYS A 240 6.65 2.64 -8.56
C LYS A 240 6.92 3.81 -7.63
N VAL A 241 7.84 4.68 -8.02
CA VAL A 241 8.08 5.93 -7.29
C VAL A 241 6.86 6.84 -7.45
N ILE A 242 6.18 7.15 -6.35
CA ILE A 242 4.97 8.00 -6.37
C ILE A 242 5.24 9.44 -5.93
N GLY A 243 6.34 9.67 -5.23
CA GLY A 243 6.69 11.00 -4.77
C GLY A 243 8.10 11.06 -4.22
N VAL A 244 8.68 12.25 -4.32
CA VAL A 244 9.97 12.59 -3.72
C VAL A 244 9.75 13.87 -2.92
N ARG A 245 10.28 13.91 -1.70
CA ARG A 245 10.35 15.12 -0.89
C ARG A 245 11.81 15.39 -0.55
N VAL A 246 12.27 16.58 -0.91
CA VAL A 246 13.61 17.05 -0.60
C VAL A 246 13.48 18.12 0.45
N PHE A 247 14.30 18.05 1.48
CA PHE A 247 14.45 19.07 2.50
C PHE A 247 15.88 19.59 2.47
N SER A 248 16.06 20.90 2.46
CA SER A 248 17.37 21.53 2.36
C SER A 248 17.57 22.55 3.47
N ARG A 249 18.75 22.51 4.11
CA ARG A 249 19.15 23.50 5.10
C ARG A 249 19.22 24.90 4.49
N GLU A 250 19.61 25.00 3.23
CA GLU A 250 19.73 26.27 2.52
C GLU A 250 18.37 26.91 2.25
N GLU A 251 17.33 26.08 2.07
CA GLU A 251 15.94 26.51 1.87
C GLU A 251 15.23 26.87 3.19
N GLY A 252 15.92 26.71 4.33
CA GLY A 252 15.40 27.06 5.65
C GLY A 252 14.63 25.94 6.35
N ASP A 253 14.71 24.70 5.85
CA ASP A 253 14.07 23.54 6.49
C ASP A 253 14.76 23.17 7.81
N GLU A 254 13.95 22.71 8.77
CA GLU A 254 14.45 22.24 10.07
C GLU A 254 15.07 20.85 9.94
N LEU A 255 16.40 20.80 9.88
CA LEU A 255 17.18 19.57 9.74
C LEU A 255 18.07 19.30 10.97
N PRO A 256 18.30 18.02 11.34
CA PRO A 256 19.20 17.64 12.41
C PRO A 256 20.59 18.26 12.25
N PRO A 257 21.32 18.58 13.34
CA PRO A 257 22.65 19.18 13.25
C PRO A 257 23.60 18.34 12.38
N GLY A 258 24.29 19.00 11.43
CA GLY A 258 25.23 18.36 10.51
C GLY A 258 24.60 17.69 9.29
N VAL A 259 23.28 17.74 9.13
CA VAL A 259 22.57 17.36 7.89
C VAL A 259 22.37 18.59 7.02
N ASN A 260 22.80 18.51 5.76
CA ASN A 260 22.67 19.58 4.77
C ASN A 260 21.41 19.40 3.92
N GLU A 261 21.16 18.16 3.49
CA GLU A 261 20.02 17.80 2.65
C GLU A 261 19.45 16.45 3.10
N LEU A 262 18.13 16.31 3.09
CA LEU A 262 17.42 15.07 3.39
C LEU A 262 16.44 14.79 2.25
N VAL A 263 16.59 13.63 1.61
CA VAL A 263 15.71 13.20 0.53
C VAL A 263 14.90 12.00 0.99
N ARG A 264 13.57 12.11 0.84
CA ARG A 264 12.61 11.03 1.06
C ARG A 264 11.99 10.61 -0.25
N VAL A 265 12.05 9.32 -0.54
CA VAL A 265 11.48 8.69 -1.73
C VAL A 265 10.35 7.76 -1.30
N TYR A 266 9.17 7.97 -1.86
CA TYR A 266 7.99 7.15 -1.62
C TYR A 266 7.84 6.15 -2.75
N VAL A 267 7.93 4.86 -2.42
CA VAL A 267 7.78 3.75 -3.37
C VAL A 267 6.48 3.03 -3.05
N ALA A 268 5.56 3.00 -4.02
CA ALA A 268 4.31 2.28 -3.89
C ALA A 268 4.37 0.93 -4.59
N GLN A 269 3.98 -0.12 -3.88
CA GLN A 269 3.87 -1.47 -4.39
C GLN A 269 2.41 -1.91 -4.38
N LYS A 270 1.91 -2.39 -5.53
CA LYS A 270 0.64 -3.12 -5.58
C LYS A 270 0.92 -4.58 -5.23
N ARG A 271 0.41 -5.04 -4.10
CA ARG A 271 0.52 -6.45 -3.67
C ARG A 271 -0.76 -7.18 -4.03
N LYS A 272 -0.62 -8.21 -4.87
CA LYS A 272 -1.69 -9.18 -5.12
C LYS A 272 -1.68 -10.22 -4.01
N ILE A 273 -2.81 -10.88 -3.81
CA ILE A 273 -2.89 -12.02 -2.91
C ILE A 273 -2.01 -13.17 -3.42
N THR A 274 -1.23 -13.77 -2.53
CA THR A 274 -0.26 -14.82 -2.84
C THR A 274 -0.32 -15.97 -1.84
N ASP A 275 0.26 -17.12 -2.21
CA ASP A 275 0.46 -18.24 -1.29
C ASP A 275 1.31 -17.78 -0.09
N GLY A 276 0.91 -18.16 1.12
CA GLY A 276 1.53 -17.71 2.37
C GLY A 276 0.88 -16.48 2.99
N ASP A 277 0.05 -15.73 2.26
CA ASP A 277 -0.74 -14.65 2.84
C ASP A 277 -1.78 -15.20 3.81
N LYS A 278 -2.09 -14.41 4.85
CA LYS A 278 -2.98 -14.82 5.93
C LYS A 278 -4.33 -14.13 5.80
N LEU A 279 -5.38 -14.94 5.74
CA LEU A 279 -6.77 -14.48 5.74
C LEU A 279 -7.46 -14.88 7.05
N ALA A 280 -8.47 -14.10 7.42
CA ALA A 280 -9.31 -14.43 8.58
C ALA A 280 -10.73 -13.88 8.41
N GLY A 281 -11.71 -14.67 8.88
CA GLY A 281 -13.08 -14.22 9.05
C GLY A 281 -13.33 -13.55 10.40
N ARG A 282 -14.51 -12.93 10.53
CA ARG A 282 -14.91 -12.18 11.74
C ARG A 282 -15.08 -13.06 12.98
N HIS A 283 -15.31 -14.36 12.77
CA HIS A 283 -15.48 -15.36 13.83
C HIS A 283 -14.16 -16.00 14.31
N GLY A 284 -13.02 -15.46 13.89
CA GLY A 284 -11.69 -15.91 14.34
C GLY A 284 -11.19 -17.18 13.65
N ASN A 285 -11.88 -17.65 12.61
CA ASN A 285 -11.34 -18.58 11.63
C ASN A 285 -10.23 -17.87 10.86
N LYS A 286 -8.98 -18.24 11.16
CA LYS A 286 -7.78 -17.74 10.48
C LYS A 286 -7.14 -18.87 9.70
N GLY A 287 -6.44 -18.51 8.64
CA GLY A 287 -5.69 -19.46 7.86
C GLY A 287 -4.66 -18.80 6.97
N VAL A 288 -3.68 -19.59 6.57
CA VAL A 288 -2.70 -19.20 5.58
C VAL A 288 -3.12 -19.83 4.25
N ILE A 289 -2.98 -19.07 3.16
CA ILE A 289 -3.26 -19.59 1.83
C ILE A 289 -2.19 -20.62 1.50
N SER A 290 -2.61 -21.87 1.34
CA SER A 290 -1.71 -22.98 1.02
C SER A 290 -1.57 -23.19 -0.48
N LYS A 291 -2.63 -22.87 -1.24
CA LYS A 291 -2.66 -23.02 -2.68
C LYS A 291 -3.70 -22.11 -3.31
N ILE A 292 -3.30 -21.40 -4.35
CA ILE A 292 -4.21 -20.76 -5.30
C ILE A 292 -4.43 -21.71 -6.47
N LEU A 293 -5.67 -22.20 -6.64
CA LEU A 293 -6.03 -23.13 -7.72
C LEU A 293 -6.53 -22.39 -8.97
N PRO A 294 -6.24 -22.91 -10.18
CA PRO A 294 -6.92 -22.47 -11.39
C PRO A 294 -8.44 -22.55 -11.25
N VAL A 295 -9.15 -21.69 -11.96
CA VAL A 295 -10.62 -21.55 -11.82
C VAL A 295 -11.33 -22.85 -12.24
N GLU A 296 -10.79 -23.54 -13.24
CA GLU A 296 -11.25 -24.82 -13.75
C GLU A 296 -11.11 -25.99 -12.76
N ASP A 297 -10.20 -25.89 -11.80
CA ASP A 297 -9.95 -26.92 -10.78
C ASP A 297 -10.74 -26.65 -9.49
N MET A 298 -11.40 -25.50 -9.38
CA MET A 298 -12.21 -25.16 -8.21
C MET A 298 -13.55 -25.92 -8.21
N PRO A 299 -14.07 -26.29 -7.03
CA PRO A 299 -15.47 -26.72 -6.92
C PRO A 299 -16.40 -25.65 -7.48
N PHE A 300 -17.43 -26.07 -8.21
CA PHE A 300 -18.40 -25.17 -8.83
C PHE A 300 -19.83 -25.60 -8.55
N LEU A 301 -20.73 -24.63 -8.63
CA LEU A 301 -22.18 -24.80 -8.45
C LEU A 301 -22.82 -25.42 -9.70
N GLU A 302 -24.09 -25.83 -9.61
CA GLU A 302 -24.80 -26.48 -10.72
C GLU A 302 -24.90 -25.62 -11.99
N ASP A 303 -24.84 -24.29 -11.85
CA ASP A 303 -24.85 -23.31 -12.94
C ASP A 303 -23.46 -23.06 -13.57
N GLY A 304 -22.42 -23.70 -13.04
CA GLY A 304 -21.03 -23.52 -13.49
C GLY A 304 -20.25 -22.46 -12.73
N THR A 305 -20.85 -21.76 -11.76
CA THR A 305 -20.16 -20.72 -10.99
C THR A 305 -19.15 -21.36 -10.01
N PRO A 306 -17.83 -21.11 -10.16
CA PRO A 306 -16.82 -21.65 -9.26
C PRO A 306 -16.83 -20.92 -7.92
N VAL A 307 -16.53 -21.64 -6.83
CA VAL A 307 -16.36 -21.02 -5.51
C VAL A 307 -15.04 -20.25 -5.44
N ASP A 308 -14.99 -19.22 -4.61
CA ASP A 308 -13.82 -18.36 -4.46
C ASP A 308 -12.81 -18.89 -3.44
N ILE A 309 -13.32 -19.55 -2.39
CA ILE A 309 -12.53 -19.99 -1.25
C ILE A 309 -13.06 -21.32 -0.72
N VAL A 310 -12.15 -22.24 -0.40
CA VAL A 310 -12.50 -23.52 0.23
C VAL A 310 -11.93 -23.56 1.65
N LEU A 311 -12.83 -23.71 2.63
CA LEU A 311 -12.49 -23.80 4.04
C LEU A 311 -12.66 -25.22 4.56
N ASN A 312 -11.82 -25.60 5.51
CA ASN A 312 -11.91 -26.91 6.15
C ASN A 312 -13.06 -26.94 7.18
N PRO A 313 -14.06 -27.84 7.02
CA PRO A 313 -15.16 -27.95 7.99
C PRO A 313 -14.69 -28.39 9.37
N LEU A 314 -13.57 -29.12 9.48
CA LEU A 314 -13.07 -29.62 10.77
C LEU A 314 -12.66 -28.49 11.74
N GLY A 315 -12.30 -27.33 11.19
CA GLY A 315 -11.94 -26.16 11.98
C GLY A 315 -13.13 -25.50 12.70
N VAL A 316 -14.37 -25.85 12.34
CA VAL A 316 -15.58 -25.22 12.91
C VAL A 316 -15.99 -25.86 14.24
N PRO A 317 -16.23 -27.19 14.35
CA PRO A 317 -16.64 -27.80 15.61
C PRO A 317 -15.58 -27.67 16.70
N GLY A 318 -14.31 -27.87 16.34
CA GLY A 318 -13.20 -27.80 17.31
C GLY A 318 -13.00 -26.41 17.94
N ARG A 319 -13.52 -25.35 17.30
CA ARG A 319 -13.40 -23.95 17.77
C ARG A 319 -14.69 -23.38 18.32
N MET A 320 -15.80 -24.12 18.22
CA MET A 320 -17.14 -23.69 18.63
C MET A 320 -17.54 -22.32 18.05
N ASN A 321 -17.14 -22.01 16.82
CA ASN A 321 -17.40 -20.74 16.15
C ASN A 321 -18.40 -20.89 14.98
N VAL A 322 -19.54 -21.52 15.29
CA VAL A 322 -20.67 -21.77 14.37
C VAL A 322 -21.19 -20.50 13.69
N GLY A 323 -20.94 -19.32 14.25
CA GLY A 323 -21.32 -18.04 13.66
C GLY A 323 -20.89 -17.88 12.19
N GLN A 324 -19.72 -18.40 11.79
CA GLN A 324 -19.30 -18.34 10.39
C GLN A 324 -20.20 -19.14 9.44
N VAL A 325 -20.78 -20.26 9.91
CA VAL A 325 -21.72 -21.07 9.12
C VAL A 325 -23.06 -20.35 9.00
N LEU A 326 -23.52 -19.72 10.09
CA LEU A 326 -24.73 -18.90 10.07
C LEU A 326 -24.56 -17.68 9.16
N GLU A 327 -23.39 -17.03 9.19
CA GLU A 327 -23.00 -15.95 8.29
C GLU A 327 -23.02 -16.42 6.83
N THR A 328 -22.48 -17.60 6.51
CA THR A 328 -22.52 -18.18 5.16
C THR A 328 -23.96 -18.41 4.68
N HIS A 329 -24.83 -19.00 5.52
CA HIS A 329 -26.22 -19.22 5.13
C HIS A 329 -26.97 -17.91 4.88
N LEU A 330 -26.80 -16.92 5.76
CA LEU A 330 -27.46 -15.62 5.60
C LEU A 330 -26.89 -14.84 4.40
N GLY A 331 -25.57 -14.91 4.19
CA GLY A 331 -24.90 -14.30 3.06
C GLY A 331 -25.36 -14.88 1.72
N TRP A 332 -25.60 -16.20 1.65
CA TRP A 332 -26.18 -16.85 0.47
C TRP A 332 -27.59 -16.35 0.14
N ILE A 333 -28.40 -16.01 1.15
CA ILE A 333 -29.75 -15.46 0.96
C ILE A 333 -29.68 -13.97 0.54
N ALA A 334 -28.66 -13.24 0.99
CA ALA A 334 -28.50 -11.83 0.71
C ALA A 334 -27.89 -11.52 -0.67
N ALA A 335 -27.11 -12.45 -1.23
CA ALA A 335 -26.49 -12.36 -2.54
C ALA A 335 -27.50 -12.61 -3.69
#